data_AF-A0A2K4MRW9-F1
#
_entry.id   AF-A0A2K4MRW9-F1
#
_cell.length_a   1.000
_cell.length_b   1.000
_cell.length_c   1.000
_cell.angle_alpha   90.00
_cell.angle_beta   90.00
_cell.angle_gamma   90.00
#
_symmetry.space_group_name_H-M   'P 1'
#
loop_
_entity.id
_entity.type
_entity.pdbx_description
1 polymer ?
#
loop_
_entity_poly.entity_id
_entity_poly.type
_entity_poly.pdbx_seq_one_letter_code
_entity_poly.pdbx_strand_id
1 'polypeptide(L)'
;MEWILLITAAIALTLLRAHFKEQDRQRQLEAAWAQQQARADALMCYFRQVDDARAFPDVPLSLNMQAGEFGVMEAGATLYGYRKQSYNVGGAVRVVRGVYVGGSQRISSDALTPLAGGALNLTNRRAVFLSPQKTISFKLSDVMSLEALDTSTMVLHTAKRTAPLIFSIDGCDAGLVVLLIKLFSAGTFDSRFLPDGVRIQPKKVLEEVVVSVSQA
;
A
#
# COMPACT_ATOMS: atom_id res chain seq x y z
N MET A 1 -9.13 -53.08 25.90
CA MET A 1 -8.10 -52.11 26.35
C MET A 1 -7.49 -51.30 25.20
N GLU A 2 -7.36 -51.84 23.99
CA GLU A 2 -6.76 -51.13 22.83
C GLU A 2 -7.50 -49.86 22.40
N TRP A 3 -8.84 -49.85 22.45
CA TRP A 3 -9.65 -48.67 22.08
C TRP A 3 -9.43 -47.44 22.97
N ILE A 4 -9.06 -47.64 24.25
CA ILE A 4 -8.79 -46.54 25.19
C ILE A 4 -7.48 -45.83 24.78
N LEU A 5 -6.46 -46.58 24.36
CA LEU A 5 -5.19 -46.03 23.89
C LEU A 5 -5.34 -45.26 22.57
N LEU A 6 -6.22 -45.71 21.67
CA LEU A 6 -6.50 -45.01 20.42
C LEU A 6 -7.22 -43.68 20.67
N ILE A 7 -8.17 -43.64 21.60
CA ILE A 7 -8.91 -42.41 21.95
C ILE A 7 -7.97 -41.41 22.63
N THR A 8 -7.14 -41.85 23.58
CA THR A 8 -6.18 -40.95 24.26
C THR A 8 -5.12 -40.41 23.29
N ALA A 9 -4.63 -41.22 22.36
CA ALA A 9 -3.70 -40.78 21.32
C ALA A 9 -4.34 -39.75 20.36
N ALA A 10 -5.59 -39.96 19.95
CA ALA A 10 -6.31 -39.02 19.10
C ALA A 10 -6.55 -37.68 19.82
N ILE A 11 -6.94 -37.70 21.09
CA ILE A 11 -7.10 -36.50 21.91
C ILE A 11 -5.76 -35.76 22.05
N ALA A 12 -4.68 -36.47 22.40
CA ALA A 12 -3.34 -35.88 22.52
C ALA A 12 -2.88 -35.22 21.21
N LEU A 13 -3.14 -35.85 20.05
CA LEU A 13 -2.81 -35.29 18.75
C LEU A 13 -3.62 -34.02 18.43
N THR A 14 -4.90 -33.97 18.79
CA THR A 14 -5.71 -32.76 18.58
C THR A 14 -5.26 -31.59 19.47
N LEU A 15 -4.94 -31.86 20.74
CA LEU A 15 -4.40 -30.86 21.67
C LEU A 15 -3.03 -30.34 21.19
N LEU A 16 -2.17 -31.22 20.70
CA LEU A 16 -0.87 -30.85 20.14
C LEU A 16 -1.02 -29.94 18.90
N ARG A 17 -1.93 -30.28 17.98
CA ARG A 17 -2.24 -29.45 16.80
C ARG A 17 -2.81 -28.08 17.18
N ALA A 18 -3.69 -28.03 18.18
CA ALA A 18 -4.24 -26.77 18.67
C ALA A 18 -3.14 -25.89 19.29
N HIS A 19 -2.22 -26.48 20.05
CA HIS A 19 -1.10 -25.76 20.64
C HIS A 19 -0.14 -25.19 19.58
N PHE A 20 0.22 -25.97 18.55
CA PHE A 20 1.04 -25.46 17.44
C PHE A 20 0.35 -24.33 16.68
N LYS A 21 -0.95 -24.46 16.40
CA LYS A 21 -1.73 -23.40 15.73
C LYS A 21 -1.75 -22.11 16.53
N GLU A 22 -1.87 -22.21 17.86
CA GLU A 22 -1.87 -21.03 18.74
C GLU A 22 -0.47 -20.39 18.83
N GLN A 23 0.59 -21.19 18.89
CA GLN A 23 1.97 -20.68 18.82
C GLN A 23 2.24 -19.95 17.50
N ASP A 24 1.79 -20.50 16.37
CA ASP A 24 1.94 -19.84 15.07
C ASP A 24 1.15 -18.53 15.00
N ARG A 25 -0.05 -18.49 15.59
CA ARG A 25 -0.84 -17.26 15.70
C ARG A 25 -0.14 -16.21 16.55
N GLN A 26 0.43 -16.59 17.68
CA GLN A 26 1.20 -15.68 18.55
C GLN A 26 2.42 -15.13 17.81
N ARG A 27 3.19 -15.98 17.12
CA ARG A 27 4.33 -15.56 16.29
C ARG A 27 3.91 -14.58 15.19
N GLN A 28 2.79 -14.83 14.54
CA GLN A 28 2.25 -13.93 13.51
C GLN A 28 1.85 -12.57 14.09
N LEU A 29 1.23 -12.55 15.27
CA LEU A 29 0.86 -11.31 15.95
C LEU A 29 2.10 -10.53 16.42
N GLU A 30 3.08 -11.20 17.00
CA GLU A 30 4.35 -10.59 17.40
C GLU A 30 5.11 -10.03 16.20
N ALA A 31 5.18 -10.77 15.09
CA ALA A 31 5.80 -10.32 13.85
C ALA A 31 5.07 -9.11 13.27
N ALA A 32 3.73 -9.13 13.24
CA ALA A 32 2.92 -8.01 12.77
C ALA A 32 3.13 -6.76 13.65
N TRP A 33 3.18 -6.93 14.97
CA TRP A 33 3.45 -5.84 15.91
C TRP A 33 4.85 -5.26 15.71
N ALA A 34 5.87 -6.12 15.61
CA ALA A 34 7.24 -5.70 15.35
C ALA A 34 7.36 -4.94 14.02
N GLN A 35 6.67 -5.40 12.98
CA GLN A 35 6.62 -4.73 11.68
C GLN A 35 5.94 -3.36 11.76
N GLN A 36 4.80 -3.26 12.46
CA GLN A 36 4.11 -1.99 12.69
C GLN A 36 4.99 -1.00 13.47
N GLN A 37 5.75 -1.49 14.44
CA GLN A 37 6.65 -0.70 15.25
C GLN A 37 7.84 -0.18 14.43
N ALA A 38 8.49 -1.05 13.64
CA ALA A 38 9.57 -0.67 12.74
C ALA A 38 9.11 0.38 11.71
N ARG A 39 7.89 0.24 11.20
CA ARG A 39 7.26 1.22 10.30
C ARG A 39 7.10 2.58 10.96
N ALA A 40 6.52 2.60 12.16
CA ALA A 40 6.36 3.84 12.92
C ALA A 40 7.72 4.52 13.16
N ASP A 41 8.72 3.74 13.56
CA ASP A 41 10.06 4.26 13.85
C ASP A 41 10.74 4.83 12.59
N ALA A 42 10.59 4.19 11.42
CA ALA A 42 11.10 4.71 10.15
C ALA A 42 10.44 6.04 9.74
N LEU A 43 9.12 6.15 9.90
CA LEU A 43 8.39 7.40 9.65
C LEU A 43 8.85 8.52 10.60
N MET A 44 9.02 8.19 11.87
CA MET A 44 9.52 9.13 12.88
C MET A 44 10.94 9.62 12.54
N CYS A 45 11.82 8.73 12.09
CA CYS A 45 13.16 9.09 11.65
C CYS A 45 13.13 10.05 10.45
N TYR A 46 12.29 9.80 9.46
CA TYR A 46 12.15 10.70 8.31
C TYR A 46 11.72 12.11 8.74
N PHE A 47 10.66 12.23 9.55
CA PHE A 47 10.18 13.55 9.96
C PHE A 47 11.12 14.27 10.93
N ARG A 48 11.87 13.53 11.76
CA ARG A 48 12.96 14.12 12.55
C ARG A 48 14.04 14.70 11.66
N GLN A 49 14.46 14.00 10.61
CA GLN A 49 15.45 14.53 9.66
C GLN A 49 14.97 15.81 8.98
N VAL A 50 13.67 15.88 8.62
CA VAL A 50 13.07 17.10 8.04
C VAL A 50 13.05 18.25 9.06
N ASP A 51 12.71 17.98 10.32
CA ASP A 51 12.71 19.00 11.38
C ASP A 51 14.13 19.49 11.69
N ASP A 52 15.10 18.58 11.82
CA ASP A 52 16.51 18.86 12.08
C ASP A 52 17.15 19.68 10.95
N ALA A 53 16.86 19.31 9.69
CA ALA A 53 17.36 20.03 8.51
C ALA A 53 16.58 21.33 8.23
N ARG A 54 15.45 21.55 8.93
CA ARG A 54 14.49 22.64 8.67
C ARG A 54 14.02 22.70 7.22
N ALA A 55 14.07 21.58 6.50
CA ALA A 55 13.73 21.50 5.10
C ALA A 55 13.34 20.08 4.70
N PHE A 56 12.39 19.96 3.77
CA PHE A 56 12.15 18.74 3.02
C PHE A 56 13.32 18.43 2.09
N PRO A 57 13.57 17.15 1.79
CA PRO A 57 14.58 16.76 0.82
C PRO A 57 14.25 17.39 -0.55
N ASP A 58 15.30 17.75 -1.28
CA ASP A 58 15.21 18.29 -2.64
C ASP A 58 15.66 17.22 -3.62
N VAL A 59 14.74 16.31 -3.94
CA VAL A 59 15.03 15.15 -4.79
C VAL A 59 15.00 15.60 -6.25
N PRO A 60 16.08 15.38 -7.02
CA PRO A 60 16.09 15.72 -8.44
C PRO A 60 15.17 14.76 -9.19
N LEU A 61 14.08 15.29 -9.76
CA LEU A 61 13.10 14.51 -10.51
C LEU A 61 13.27 14.71 -12.01
N SER A 62 13.01 13.66 -12.79
CA SER A 62 12.98 13.69 -14.26
C SER A 62 11.69 14.32 -14.81
N LEU A 63 11.29 15.46 -14.22
CA LEU A 63 10.06 16.18 -14.54
C LEU A 63 10.35 17.62 -14.94
N ASN A 64 9.52 18.16 -15.83
CA ASN A 64 9.47 19.61 -16.07
C ASN A 64 8.78 20.29 -14.88
N MET A 65 9.59 20.75 -13.93
CA MET A 65 9.15 21.40 -12.69
C MET A 65 8.58 22.79 -12.97
N GLN A 66 7.46 23.12 -12.32
CA GLN A 66 6.88 24.45 -12.35
C GLN A 66 7.63 25.40 -11.40
N ALA A 67 7.46 26.71 -11.58
CA ALA A 67 8.03 27.69 -10.67
C ALA A 67 7.52 27.48 -9.23
N GLY A 68 8.46 27.34 -8.28
CA GLY A 68 8.16 27.02 -6.87
C GLY A 68 7.74 25.57 -6.62
N GLU A 69 7.83 24.69 -7.62
CA GLU A 69 7.68 23.25 -7.45
C GLU A 69 9.05 22.64 -7.09
N PHE A 70 9.08 21.78 -6.08
CA PHE A 70 10.29 21.04 -5.70
C PHE A 70 9.98 19.54 -5.55
N GLY A 71 11.00 18.71 -5.79
CA GLY A 71 10.87 17.26 -5.71
C GLY A 71 10.99 16.79 -4.27
N VAL A 72 10.02 15.99 -3.83
CA VAL A 72 9.98 15.45 -2.46
C VAL A 72 10.53 14.04 -2.42
N MET A 73 10.17 13.22 -3.42
CA MET A 73 10.51 11.80 -3.44
C MET A 73 10.37 11.24 -4.85
N GLU A 74 11.23 10.28 -5.17
CA GLU A 74 11.06 9.34 -6.27
C GLU A 74 11.05 7.93 -5.69
N ALA A 75 10.07 7.12 -6.07
CA ALA A 75 10.00 5.72 -5.67
C ALA A 75 9.61 4.84 -6.86
N GLY A 76 10.19 3.64 -6.95
CA GLY A 76 9.73 2.63 -7.89
C GLY A 76 8.26 2.31 -7.60
N ALA A 77 7.45 2.13 -8.63
CA ALA A 77 6.04 1.84 -8.45
C ALA A 77 5.46 0.99 -9.57
N THR A 78 4.50 0.14 -9.21
CA THR A 78 3.64 -0.58 -10.14
C THR A 78 2.22 -0.09 -10.00
N LEU A 79 1.66 0.40 -11.10
CA LEU A 79 0.24 0.76 -11.18
C LEU A 79 -0.59 -0.50 -11.40
N TYR A 80 -1.61 -0.69 -10.57
CA TYR A 80 -2.61 -1.73 -10.70
C TYR A 80 -3.97 -1.18 -11.12
N GLY A 81 -4.80 -2.05 -11.68
CA GLY A 81 -6.20 -1.78 -11.90
C GLY A 81 -7.02 -3.04 -12.05
N TYR A 82 -8.31 -2.91 -11.79
CA TYR A 82 -9.27 -4.00 -11.96
C TYR A 82 -9.49 -4.26 -13.45
N ARG A 83 -9.33 -5.51 -13.87
CA ARG A 83 -9.73 -6.00 -15.19
C ARG A 83 -10.60 -7.23 -15.04
N LYS A 84 -11.63 -7.32 -15.89
CA LYS A 84 -12.44 -8.54 -16.03
C LYS A 84 -11.56 -9.67 -16.53
N GLN A 85 -11.40 -10.70 -15.71
CA GLN A 85 -10.83 -11.97 -16.13
C GLN A 85 -11.97 -12.98 -16.26
N SER A 86 -11.99 -13.71 -17.38
CA SER A 86 -12.93 -14.80 -17.57
C SER A 86 -12.18 -16.10 -17.82
N TYR A 87 -12.51 -17.13 -17.06
CA TYR A 87 -12.02 -18.49 -17.28
C TYR A 87 -13.20 -19.45 -17.43
N ASN A 88 -12.99 -20.47 -18.24
CA ASN A 88 -13.97 -21.53 -18.42
C ASN A 88 -13.64 -22.63 -17.41
N VAL A 89 -14.62 -22.98 -16.57
CA VAL A 89 -14.56 -24.18 -15.74
C VAL A 89 -15.51 -25.22 -16.29
N GLY A 90 -15.11 -26.47 -16.22
CA GLY A 90 -15.89 -27.59 -16.74
C GLY A 90 -15.00 -28.61 -17.42
N GLY A 91 -15.46 -29.85 -17.42
CA GLY A 91 -14.83 -30.96 -18.10
C GLY A 91 -15.84 -31.64 -19.00
N ALA A 92 -15.38 -32.09 -20.16
CA ALA A 92 -16.17 -32.94 -21.04
C ALA A 92 -15.55 -34.34 -21.06
N VAL A 93 -16.35 -35.34 -20.71
CA VAL A 93 -15.94 -36.74 -20.78
C VAL A 93 -16.43 -37.32 -22.10
N ARG A 94 -15.53 -37.94 -22.85
CA ARG A 94 -15.88 -38.60 -24.12
C ARG A 94 -16.54 -39.94 -23.80
N VAL A 95 -17.79 -40.10 -24.21
CA VAL A 95 -18.59 -41.30 -23.86
C VAL A 95 -18.60 -42.29 -25.02
N VAL A 96 -18.57 -41.81 -26.27
CA VAL A 96 -18.52 -42.62 -27.50
C VAL A 96 -17.68 -41.91 -28.57
N ARG A 97 -17.25 -42.61 -29.64
CA ARG A 97 -16.61 -42.00 -30.81
C ARG A 97 -17.49 -40.86 -31.37
N GLY A 98 -17.08 -39.62 -31.06
CA GLY A 98 -17.72 -38.40 -31.57
C GLY A 98 -18.69 -37.73 -30.60
N VAL A 99 -18.99 -38.34 -29.44
CA VAL A 99 -19.92 -37.80 -28.45
C VAL A 99 -19.20 -37.47 -27.15
N TYR A 100 -19.25 -36.19 -26.77
CA TYR A 100 -18.74 -35.65 -25.52
C TYR A 100 -19.92 -35.23 -24.66
N VAL A 101 -19.92 -35.63 -23.39
CA VAL A 101 -20.91 -35.20 -22.40
C VAL A 101 -20.18 -34.40 -21.33
N GLY A 102 -20.56 -33.14 -21.19
CA GLY A 102 -20.03 -32.22 -20.20
C GLY A 102 -20.45 -30.79 -20.50
N GLY A 103 -20.52 -29.98 -19.45
CA GLY A 103 -20.83 -28.57 -19.53
C GLY A 103 -19.59 -27.73 -19.23
N SER A 104 -19.42 -26.62 -19.96
CA SER A 104 -18.50 -25.57 -19.58
C SER A 104 -19.28 -24.37 -19.07
N GLN A 105 -18.94 -23.88 -17.89
CA GLN A 105 -19.45 -22.63 -17.34
C GLN A 105 -18.37 -21.56 -17.42
N ARG A 106 -18.74 -20.40 -17.95
CA ARG A 106 -17.86 -19.23 -17.97
C ARG A 106 -18.00 -18.49 -16.66
N ILE A 107 -16.92 -18.39 -15.89
CA ILE A 107 -16.86 -17.56 -14.68
C ILE A 107 -16.12 -16.27 -15.03
N SER A 108 -16.68 -15.14 -14.61
CA SER A 108 -16.13 -13.80 -14.80
C SER A 108 -15.89 -13.17 -13.42
N SER A 109 -14.65 -12.81 -13.12
CA SER A 109 -14.28 -12.09 -11.90
C SER A 109 -13.43 -10.87 -12.21
N ASP A 110 -13.64 -9.78 -11.48
CA ASP A 110 -12.75 -8.62 -11.51
C ASP A 110 -11.49 -8.95 -10.70
N ALA A 111 -10.35 -9.01 -11.37
CA ALA A 111 -9.05 -9.26 -10.75
C ALA A 111 -8.18 -8.01 -10.78
N LEU A 112 -7.46 -7.77 -9.69
CA LEU A 112 -6.45 -6.72 -9.65
C LEU A 112 -5.24 -7.16 -10.50
N THR A 113 -4.92 -6.39 -11.54
CA THR A 113 -3.86 -6.74 -12.50
C THR A 113 -2.84 -5.61 -12.61
N PRO A 114 -1.54 -5.92 -12.73
CA PRO A 114 -0.52 -4.91 -12.97
C PRO A 114 -0.75 -4.32 -14.37
N LEU A 115 -0.85 -3.00 -14.43
CA LEU A 115 -1.08 -2.25 -15.66
C LEU A 115 0.21 -1.69 -16.26
N ALA A 116 1.12 -1.23 -15.41
CA ALA A 116 2.38 -0.63 -15.82
C ALA A 116 3.37 -0.58 -14.64
N GLY A 117 4.63 -0.93 -14.87
CA GLY A 117 5.74 -0.68 -13.94
C GLY A 117 6.48 0.61 -14.32
N GLY A 118 6.92 1.37 -13.31
CA GLY A 118 7.52 2.69 -13.50
C GLY A 118 8.00 3.32 -12.18
N ALA A 119 7.99 4.64 -12.11
CA ALA A 119 8.35 5.40 -10.93
C ALA A 119 7.25 6.41 -10.58
N LEU A 120 6.91 6.50 -9.29
CA LEU A 120 6.07 7.55 -8.75
C LEU A 120 6.96 8.71 -8.28
N ASN A 121 6.83 9.83 -8.96
CA ASN A 121 7.54 11.07 -8.67
C ASN A 121 6.59 12.00 -7.90
N LEU A 122 6.93 12.35 -6.67
CA LEU A 122 6.14 13.22 -5.80
C LEU A 122 6.79 14.60 -5.69
N THR A 123 6.01 15.63 -5.96
CA THR A 123 6.36 17.03 -5.70
C THR A 123 5.46 17.61 -4.62
N ASN A 124 5.75 18.83 -4.18
CA ASN A 124 4.87 19.56 -3.25
C ASN A 124 3.49 19.93 -3.84
N ARG A 125 3.29 19.78 -5.16
CA ARG A 125 2.04 20.22 -5.85
C ARG A 125 1.29 19.10 -6.56
N ARG A 126 2.00 18.09 -7.05
CA ARG A 126 1.42 16.97 -7.82
C ARG A 126 2.24 15.71 -7.60
N ALA A 127 1.64 14.59 -7.97
CA ALA A 127 2.40 13.38 -8.20
C ALA A 127 2.27 12.96 -9.66
N VAL A 128 3.34 12.40 -10.18
CA VAL A 128 3.46 11.93 -11.56
C VAL A 128 4.03 10.51 -11.55
N PHE A 129 3.19 9.56 -11.91
CA PHE A 129 3.63 8.22 -12.25
C PHE A 129 4.13 8.20 -13.69
N LEU A 130 5.41 7.87 -13.86
CA LEU A 130 6.08 7.73 -15.14
C LEU A 130 6.36 6.24 -15.41
N SER A 131 5.82 5.73 -16.51
CA SER A 131 6.16 4.42 -17.04
C SER A 131 6.30 4.52 -18.56
N PRO A 132 7.15 3.69 -19.21
CA PRO A 132 7.20 3.59 -20.66
C PRO A 132 5.82 3.31 -21.30
N GLN A 133 4.93 2.63 -20.57
CA GLN A 133 3.62 2.21 -21.07
C GLN A 133 2.50 3.20 -20.73
N LYS A 134 2.66 3.97 -19.65
CA LYS A 134 1.58 4.81 -19.13
C LYS A 134 2.10 5.92 -18.22
N THR A 135 1.68 7.15 -18.50
CA THR A 135 1.90 8.29 -17.61
C THR A 135 0.59 8.66 -16.92
N ILE A 136 0.64 8.88 -15.60
CA ILE A 136 -0.49 9.40 -14.83
C ILE A 136 0.00 10.56 -14.00
N SER A 137 -0.67 11.70 -14.10
CA SER A 137 -0.43 12.85 -13.24
C SER A 137 -1.72 13.25 -12.54
N PHE A 138 -1.62 13.58 -11.25
CA PHE A 138 -2.70 14.15 -10.47
C PHE A 138 -2.16 15.26 -9.57
N LYS A 139 -2.95 16.31 -9.39
CA LYS A 139 -2.64 17.36 -8.41
C LYS A 139 -2.95 16.85 -7.02
N LEU A 140 -2.17 17.24 -6.03
CA LEU A 140 -2.43 16.83 -4.65
C LEU A 140 -3.73 17.43 -4.11
N SER A 141 -4.12 18.60 -4.62
CA SER A 141 -5.42 19.24 -4.32
C SER A 141 -6.63 18.46 -4.84
N ASP A 142 -6.44 17.56 -5.81
CA ASP A 142 -7.53 16.76 -6.40
C ASP A 142 -7.73 15.43 -5.65
N VAL A 143 -6.93 15.15 -4.62
CA VAL A 143 -6.98 13.92 -3.82
C VAL A 143 -8.19 13.97 -2.89
N MET A 144 -9.09 13.00 -3.03
CA MET A 144 -10.29 12.88 -2.21
C MET A 144 -10.13 11.89 -1.07
N SER A 145 -9.53 10.74 -1.36
CA SER A 145 -9.24 9.69 -0.38
C SER A 145 -7.90 9.06 -0.72
N LEU A 146 -7.14 8.75 0.33
CA LEU A 146 -5.82 8.17 0.22
C LEU A 146 -5.52 7.31 1.44
N GLU A 147 -5.22 6.04 1.18
CA GLU A 147 -5.00 5.02 2.18
C GLU A 147 -3.84 4.10 1.78
N ALA A 148 -3.03 3.69 2.76
CA ALA A 148 -2.04 2.63 2.59
C ALA A 148 -2.66 1.33 3.10
N LEU A 149 -2.89 0.37 2.21
CA LEU A 149 -3.46 -0.94 2.56
C LEU A 149 -2.44 -1.79 3.33
N ASP A 150 -1.18 -1.69 2.93
CA ASP A 150 -0.05 -2.39 3.54
C ASP A 150 1.22 -1.53 3.45
N THR A 151 2.39 -2.12 3.62
CA THR A 151 3.69 -1.42 3.56
C THR A 151 4.09 -0.98 2.16
N SER A 152 3.58 -1.63 1.12
CA SER A 152 3.91 -1.34 -0.28
C SER A 152 2.72 -0.77 -1.05
N THR A 153 1.49 -1.11 -0.68
CA THR A 153 0.31 -0.83 -1.48
C THR A 153 -0.44 0.38 -0.95
N MET A 154 -0.72 1.35 -1.82
CA MET A 154 -1.61 2.47 -1.56
C MET A 154 -2.75 2.56 -2.57
N VAL A 155 -3.89 3.05 -2.11
CA VAL A 155 -5.08 3.30 -2.91
C VAL A 155 -5.41 4.79 -2.86
N LEU A 156 -5.56 5.37 -4.03
CA LEU A 156 -5.80 6.79 -4.22
C LEU A 156 -7.10 7.00 -5.02
N HIS A 157 -7.99 7.82 -4.47
CA HIS A 157 -9.14 8.35 -5.17
C HIS A 157 -8.94 9.83 -5.46
N THR A 158 -9.16 10.23 -6.71
CA THR A 158 -9.06 11.62 -7.16
C THR A 158 -10.40 12.10 -7.69
N ALA A 159 -10.72 13.38 -7.53
CA ALA A 159 -11.98 13.98 -8.01
C ALA A 159 -12.20 13.81 -9.53
N LYS A 160 -11.11 13.70 -10.30
CA LYS A 160 -11.15 13.60 -11.76
C LYS A 160 -11.35 12.19 -12.30
N ARG A 161 -11.34 11.17 -11.45
CA ARG A 161 -11.39 9.76 -11.88
C ARG A 161 -12.41 8.97 -11.08
N THR A 162 -13.24 8.22 -11.79
CA THR A 162 -14.21 7.30 -11.18
C THR A 162 -13.54 6.06 -10.58
N ALA A 163 -12.49 5.55 -11.24
CA ALA A 163 -11.76 4.38 -10.78
C ALA A 163 -10.57 4.78 -9.88
N PRO A 164 -10.33 4.08 -8.77
CA PRO A 164 -9.16 4.31 -7.93
C PRO A 164 -7.85 4.02 -8.69
N LEU A 165 -6.81 4.73 -8.27
CA LEU A 165 -5.43 4.45 -8.63
C LEU A 165 -4.82 3.60 -7.52
N ILE A 166 -4.37 2.40 -7.87
CA ILE A 166 -3.76 1.49 -6.91
C ILE A 166 -2.28 1.39 -7.29
N PHE A 167 -1.40 1.70 -6.35
CA PHE A 167 0.05 1.64 -6.57
C PHE A 167 0.67 0.69 -5.56
N SER A 168 1.50 -0.23 -6.03
CA SER A 168 2.52 -0.87 -5.18
C SER A 168 3.79 -0.05 -5.33
N ILE A 169 4.36 0.37 -4.20
CA ILE A 169 5.57 1.18 -4.11
C ILE A 169 6.72 0.27 -3.69
N ASP A 170 7.81 0.38 -4.43
CA ASP A 170 9.03 -0.38 -4.24
C ASP A 170 10.08 0.50 -3.57
N GLY A 171 10.75 -0.03 -2.54
CA GLY A 171 11.88 0.63 -1.90
C GLY A 171 11.53 1.72 -0.88
N CYS A 172 10.26 2.05 -0.66
CA CYS A 172 9.83 2.90 0.46
C CYS A 172 8.45 2.49 1.02
N ASP A 173 8.15 2.93 2.25
CA ASP A 173 6.86 2.64 2.89
C ASP A 173 5.73 3.44 2.25
N ALA A 174 4.68 2.77 1.79
CA ALA A 174 3.49 3.39 1.21
C ALA A 174 2.81 4.38 2.17
N GLY A 175 2.91 4.15 3.48
CA GLY A 175 2.41 5.08 4.50
C GLY A 175 3.17 6.39 4.52
N LEU A 176 4.49 6.37 4.28
CA LEU A 176 5.27 7.60 4.12
C LEU A 176 4.76 8.41 2.92
N VAL A 177 4.56 7.75 1.78
CA VAL A 177 4.02 8.38 0.57
C VAL A 177 2.65 9.00 0.84
N VAL A 178 1.76 8.26 1.51
CA VAL A 178 0.43 8.72 1.89
C VAL A 178 0.49 9.94 2.82
N LEU A 179 1.36 9.92 3.83
CA LEU A 179 1.54 11.05 4.75
C LEU A 179 2.08 12.28 4.04
N LEU A 180 3.07 12.12 3.16
CA LEU A 180 3.62 13.23 2.37
C LEU A 180 2.55 13.83 1.46
N ILE A 181 1.78 13.01 0.74
CA ILE A 181 0.69 13.50 -0.10
C ILE A 181 -0.35 14.26 0.73
N LYS A 182 -0.78 13.71 1.88
CA LYS A 182 -1.71 14.39 2.79
C LYS A 182 -1.15 15.73 3.28
N LEU A 183 0.10 15.74 3.70
CA LEU A 183 0.79 16.93 4.19
C LEU A 183 0.85 18.06 3.15
N PHE A 184 1.22 17.73 1.91
CA PHE A 184 1.30 18.71 0.82
C PHE A 184 -0.07 19.05 0.21
N SER A 185 -1.06 18.16 0.31
CA SER A 185 -2.44 18.45 -0.11
C SER A 185 -3.10 19.54 0.73
N ALA A 186 -2.66 19.71 1.99
CA ALA A 186 -3.13 20.78 2.87
C ALA A 186 -2.68 22.19 2.42
N GLY A 187 -1.68 22.28 1.52
CA GLY A 187 -1.23 23.56 0.95
C GLY A 187 -0.40 24.43 1.89
N THR A 188 0.11 23.88 3.00
CA THR A 188 0.85 24.65 4.01
C THR A 188 2.29 24.98 3.59
N PHE A 189 2.86 24.27 2.61
CA PHE A 189 4.28 24.35 2.27
C PHE A 189 4.51 24.78 0.81
N ASP A 190 4.72 26.08 0.62
CA ASP A 190 5.05 26.67 -0.69
C ASP A 190 6.53 26.57 -1.06
N SER A 191 7.40 26.31 -0.07
CA SER A 191 8.84 26.13 -0.26
C SER A 191 9.31 24.83 0.40
N ARG A 192 10.51 24.37 0.03
CA ARG A 192 11.12 23.20 0.69
C ARG A 192 11.45 23.45 2.15
N PHE A 193 11.62 24.71 2.56
CA PHE A 193 11.98 25.06 3.92
C PHE A 193 10.76 25.11 4.81
N LEU A 194 10.91 24.64 6.05
CA LEU A 194 9.86 24.76 7.05
C LEU A 194 9.69 26.22 7.47
N PRO A 195 8.46 26.75 7.51
CA PRO A 195 8.22 28.10 7.99
C PRO A 195 8.73 28.30 9.42
N ASP A 196 9.14 29.52 9.75
CA ASP A 196 9.59 29.86 11.10
C ASP A 196 8.49 29.56 12.12
N GLY A 197 8.87 28.92 13.24
CA GLY A 197 7.94 28.50 14.29
C GLY A 197 7.20 27.17 14.03
N VAL A 198 7.12 26.68 12.79
CA VAL A 198 6.52 25.36 12.49
C VAL A 198 7.50 24.27 12.89
N ARG A 199 7.10 23.33 13.76
CA ARG A 199 7.86 22.12 14.07
C ARG A 199 7.09 20.88 13.69
N ILE A 200 7.77 19.92 13.07
CA ILE A 200 7.18 18.61 12.79
C ILE A 200 7.57 17.69 13.93
N GLN A 201 6.68 17.57 14.91
CA GLN A 201 6.83 16.57 15.96
C GLN A 201 5.98 15.35 15.61
N PRO A 202 6.58 14.28 15.08
CA PRO A 202 5.81 13.09 14.81
C PRO A 202 5.40 12.49 16.18
N LYS A 203 4.09 12.35 16.40
CA LYS A 203 3.52 11.81 17.62
C LYS A 203 3.17 10.35 17.39
N LYS A 204 3.79 9.44 18.14
CA LYS A 204 3.39 8.04 18.18
C LYS A 204 2.08 7.96 18.95
N VAL A 205 0.95 8.08 18.26
CA VAL A 205 -0.35 7.78 18.84
C VAL A 205 -0.52 6.29 18.74
N LEU A 206 -0.44 5.61 19.89
CA LEU A 206 -0.95 4.24 20.01
C LEU A 206 -2.46 4.38 19.80
N GLU A 207 -2.92 3.94 18.62
CA GLU A 207 -4.27 4.12 18.04
C GLU A 207 -4.47 5.44 17.25
N GLU A 208 -4.54 5.31 15.93
CA GLU A 208 -4.80 6.34 14.89
C GLU A 208 -3.75 7.46 14.71
N VAL A 209 -3.05 7.40 13.57
CA VAL A 209 -2.19 8.48 13.07
C VAL A 209 -3.07 9.65 12.61
N VAL A 210 -3.38 10.55 13.54
CA VAL A 210 -3.87 11.89 13.23
C VAL A 210 -2.68 12.85 13.28
N VAL A 211 -2.27 13.35 12.13
CA VAL A 211 -1.28 14.44 12.04
C VAL A 211 -2.00 15.74 12.40
N SER A 212 -1.86 16.19 13.65
CA SER A 212 -2.31 17.51 14.07
C SER A 212 -1.19 18.53 13.86
N VAL A 213 -1.47 19.56 13.05
CA VAL A 213 -0.64 20.77 12.98
C VAL A 213 -1.11 21.70 14.10
N SER A 214 -0.26 22.00 15.08
CA SER A 214 -0.54 23.06 16.06
C SER A 214 0.15 24.36 15.64
N GLN A 215 -0.59 25.46 15.60
CA GLN A 215 -0.02 26.80 15.54
C GLN A 215 0.28 27.26 16.97
N ALA A 216 1.46 27.81 17.20
CA ALA A 216 1.84 28.48 18.44
C ALA A 216 1.65 29.99 18.30
#